data_AF-W7WFD9-F1
#
_entry.id   AF-W7WFD9-F1
#
_cell.length_a   1.000
_cell.length_b   1.000
_cell.length_c   1.000
_cell.angle_alpha   90.00
_cell.angle_beta   90.00
_cell.angle_gamma   90.00
#
_symmetry.space_group_name_H-M   'P 1'
#
loop_
_entity.id
_entity.type
_entity.pdbx_description
1 polymer ?
#
loop_
_entity_poly.entity_id
_entity_poly.type
_entity_poly.pdbx_seq_one_letter_code
_entity_poly.pdbx_strand_id
1 'polypeptide(L)'
;MLSPSLLPDPAVPAALLQGALMMGGLIVAIGAQNALVLRQGVMRAHVLPVVLLCTLSDWLLVALGVFGLGALIAAQPLLLEAFRYGGAAFLVAYGWRAARQAWQGSAAGLQLAAGGGSLGGALSTTLALTYLNPHVYLDTVVLVGGVGAQHAGAAQLGFVAGAWLASAAWFALLGSARSARRASCARRPHGGRSTHWSPW
;
A
#
# COMPACT_ATOMS: atom_id res chain seq x y z
N MET A 1 2.47 -47.51 12.21
CA MET A 1 3.43 -46.45 12.56
C MET A 1 3.33 -45.38 11.49
N LEU A 2 2.64 -44.27 11.79
CA LEU A 2 2.58 -43.12 10.86
C LEU A 2 3.97 -42.48 10.82
N SER A 3 4.54 -42.33 9.62
CA SER A 3 5.83 -41.69 9.42
C SER A 3 5.81 -40.28 10.04
N PRO A 4 6.84 -39.87 10.82
CA PRO A 4 6.92 -38.57 11.47
C PRO A 4 6.97 -37.37 10.49
N SER A 5 6.93 -37.63 9.18
CA SER A 5 6.88 -36.66 8.08
C SER A 5 5.54 -35.96 7.87
N LEU A 6 4.49 -36.32 8.63
CA LEU A 6 3.14 -35.76 8.51
C LEU A 6 2.81 -34.68 9.55
N LEU A 7 3.68 -34.46 10.55
CA LEU A 7 3.51 -33.33 11.46
C LEU A 7 3.97 -32.06 10.73
N PRO A 8 3.14 -31.01 10.67
CA PRO A 8 3.57 -29.73 10.09
C PRO A 8 4.79 -29.24 10.85
N ASP A 9 5.86 -28.94 10.11
CA ASP A 9 7.12 -28.48 10.67
C ASP A 9 6.86 -27.23 11.52
N PRO A 10 7.15 -27.25 12.84
CA PRO A 10 6.86 -26.13 13.74
C PRO A 10 7.60 -24.85 13.34
N ALA A 11 8.61 -24.94 12.48
CA ALA A 11 9.28 -23.79 11.89
C ALA A 11 8.34 -22.95 10.99
N VAL A 12 7.33 -23.55 10.36
CA VAL A 12 6.41 -22.86 9.44
C VAL A 12 5.55 -21.80 10.13
N PRO A 13 4.80 -22.09 11.21
CA PRO A 13 4.01 -21.06 11.89
C PRO A 13 4.87 -19.96 12.52
N ALA A 14 6.07 -20.31 13.00
CA ALA A 14 7.02 -19.31 13.53
C ALA A 14 7.50 -18.36 12.42
N ALA A 15 7.90 -18.90 11.27
CA ALA A 15 8.33 -18.11 10.12
C ALA A 15 7.20 -17.22 9.57
N LEU A 16 5.97 -17.74 9.54
CA LEU A 16 4.78 -16.98 9.15
C LEU A 16 4.54 -15.80 10.08
N LEU A 17 4.58 -16.02 11.39
CA LEU A 17 4.42 -14.94 12.37
C LEU A 17 5.54 -13.91 12.25
N GLN A 18 6.79 -14.36 12.08
CA GLN A 18 7.95 -13.48 11.91
C GLN A 18 7.81 -12.61 10.66
N GLY A 19 7.44 -13.19 9.51
CA GLY A 19 7.20 -12.45 8.27
C GLY A 19 6.06 -11.44 8.42
N ALA A 20 4.97 -11.83 9.09
CA ALA A 20 3.83 -10.95 9.35
C ALA A 20 4.20 -9.75 10.23
N LEU A 21 4.93 -9.96 11.32
CA LEU A 21 5.35 -8.90 12.23
C LEU A 21 6.34 -7.95 11.55
N MET A 22 7.30 -8.50 10.80
CA MET A 22 8.31 -7.74 10.08
C MET A 22 7.66 -6.81 9.04
N MET A 23 6.80 -7.36 8.18
CA MET A 23 6.11 -6.58 7.16
C MET A 23 5.11 -5.61 7.78
N GLY A 24 4.37 -6.04 8.81
CA GLY A 24 3.43 -5.19 9.53
C GLY A 24 4.11 -3.95 10.14
N GLY A 25 5.27 -4.12 10.77
CA GLY A 25 6.03 -3.00 11.33
C GLY A 25 6.49 -1.98 10.27
N LEU A 26 6.99 -2.48 9.13
CA LEU A 26 7.45 -1.61 8.03
C LEU A 26 6.28 -0.86 7.35
N ILE A 27 5.19 -1.56 7.04
CA ILE A 27 4.05 -0.96 6.34
C ILE A 27 3.38 0.12 7.18
N VAL A 28 3.27 -0.07 8.49
CA VAL A 28 2.66 0.93 9.39
C VAL A 28 3.48 2.22 9.42
N ALA A 29 4.81 2.13 9.36
CA ALA A 29 5.72 3.27 9.45
C ALA A 29 5.84 4.11 8.16
N ILE A 30 5.67 3.50 6.98
CA ILE A 30 5.93 4.18 5.69
C ILE A 30 4.73 5.05 5.26
N GLY A 31 4.89 6.37 5.36
CA GLY A 31 3.79 7.34 5.29
C GLY A 31 3.24 7.70 3.90
N ALA A 32 4.03 7.64 2.83
CA ALA A 32 3.62 8.17 1.52
C ALA A 32 2.56 7.30 0.81
N GLN A 33 2.75 5.98 0.78
CA GLN A 33 1.75 5.03 0.24
C GLN A 33 0.47 5.02 1.09
N ASN A 34 0.61 5.02 2.43
CA ASN A 34 -0.52 5.08 3.35
C ASN A 34 -1.35 6.37 3.18
N ALA A 35 -0.70 7.53 3.03
CA ALA A 35 -1.38 8.79 2.77
C ALA A 35 -2.15 8.79 1.44
N LEU A 36 -1.61 8.13 0.41
CA LEU A 36 -2.27 8.04 -0.89
C LEU A 36 -3.48 7.11 -0.86
N VAL A 37 -3.36 5.94 -0.21
CA VAL A 37 -4.50 5.04 0.04
C VAL A 37 -5.59 5.75 0.85
N LEU A 38 -5.23 6.51 1.87
CA LEU A 38 -6.16 7.32 2.65
C LEU A 38 -6.82 8.41 1.80
N ARG A 39 -6.06 9.10 0.93
CA ARG A 39 -6.59 10.12 0.01
C ARG A 39 -7.60 9.52 -0.97
N GLN A 40 -7.29 8.38 -1.58
CA GLN A 40 -8.24 7.66 -2.45
C GLN A 40 -9.44 7.13 -1.64
N GLY A 41 -9.21 6.68 -0.41
CA GLY A 41 -10.25 6.28 0.55
C GLY A 41 -11.21 7.40 0.92
N VAL A 42 -10.72 8.64 1.06
CA VAL A 42 -11.52 9.85 1.30
C VAL A 42 -12.25 10.28 0.02
N MET A 43 -11.55 10.32 -1.12
CA MET A 43 -12.10 10.70 -2.43
C MET A 43 -13.06 9.66 -3.04
N ARG A 44 -13.20 8.49 -2.42
CA ARG A 44 -14.15 7.41 -2.80
C ARG A 44 -13.90 6.77 -4.15
N ALA A 45 -12.73 6.95 -4.74
CA ALA A 45 -12.43 6.48 -6.08
C ALA A 45 -11.23 5.55 -6.04
N HIS A 46 -11.32 4.45 -6.79
CA HIS A 46 -10.18 3.55 -7.09
C HIS A 46 -9.47 2.91 -5.88
N VAL A 47 -10.13 2.79 -4.72
CA VAL A 47 -9.54 2.19 -3.50
C VAL A 47 -9.15 0.74 -3.71
N LEU A 48 -10.07 -0.08 -4.24
CA LEU A 48 -9.84 -1.51 -4.46
C LEU A 48 -8.65 -1.78 -5.41
N PRO A 49 -8.56 -1.17 -6.61
CA PRO A 49 -7.43 -1.41 -7.50
C PRO A 49 -6.09 -0.89 -6.92
N VAL A 50 -6.09 0.20 -6.15
CA VAL A 50 -4.87 0.67 -5.47
C VAL A 50 -4.43 -0.30 -4.38
N VAL A 51 -5.36 -0.80 -3.56
CA VAL A 51 -5.07 -1.80 -2.53
C VAL A 51 -4.50 -3.07 -3.14
N LEU A 52 -5.14 -3.61 -4.19
CA LEU A 52 -4.66 -4.80 -4.89
C LEU A 52 -3.25 -4.58 -5.45
N LEU A 53 -3.00 -3.42 -6.08
CA LEU A 53 -1.68 -3.10 -6.62
C LEU A 53 -0.62 -3.04 -5.52
N CYS A 54 -0.89 -2.39 -4.38
CA CYS A 54 0.04 -2.33 -3.26
C CYS A 54 0.34 -3.73 -2.71
N THR A 55 -0.70 -4.51 -2.41
CA THR A 55 -0.55 -5.85 -1.85
C THR A 55 0.19 -6.81 -2.79
N LEU A 56 -0.04 -6.71 -4.11
CA LEU A 56 0.69 -7.49 -5.11
C LEU A 56 2.15 -7.03 -5.24
N SER A 57 2.40 -5.72 -5.19
CA SER A 57 3.76 -5.18 -5.27
C SER A 57 4.60 -5.60 -4.05
N ASP A 58 4.02 -5.53 -2.86
CA ASP A 58 4.66 -5.98 -1.61
C ASP A 58 4.99 -7.46 -1.65
N TRP A 59 4.03 -8.30 -2.09
CA TRP A 59 4.27 -9.74 -2.26
C TRP A 59 5.44 -10.01 -3.21
N LEU A 60 5.45 -9.33 -4.36
CA LEU A 60 6.50 -9.48 -5.35
C LEU A 60 7.86 -9.06 -4.79
N LEU A 61 7.96 -7.91 -4.12
CA LEU A 61 9.21 -7.41 -3.54
C LEU A 61 9.74 -8.33 -2.44
N VAL A 62 8.86 -8.81 -1.55
CA VAL A 62 9.23 -9.78 -0.50
C VAL A 62 9.68 -11.10 -1.12
N ALA A 63 8.94 -11.65 -2.09
CA ALA A 63 9.30 -12.89 -2.76
C ALA A 63 10.67 -12.76 -3.47
N LEU A 64 10.88 -11.67 -4.21
CA LEU A 64 12.17 -11.39 -4.87
C LEU A 64 13.32 -11.30 -3.87
N GLY A 65 13.11 -10.66 -2.71
CA GLY A 65 14.11 -10.61 -1.65
C GLY A 65 14.42 -11.98 -1.07
N VAL A 66 13.40 -12.73 -0.67
CA VAL A 66 13.51 -14.02 0.00
C VAL A 66 14.09 -15.12 -0.89
N PHE A 67 13.78 -15.10 -2.19
CA PHE A 67 14.34 -16.05 -3.16
C PHE A 67 15.68 -15.59 -3.78
N GLY A 68 16.32 -14.57 -3.21
CA GLY A 68 17.72 -14.24 -3.49
C GLY A 68 17.96 -13.21 -4.59
N LEU A 69 16.91 -12.65 -5.22
CA LEU A 69 17.09 -11.52 -6.15
C LEU A 69 17.52 -10.24 -5.41
N GLY A 70 17.29 -10.14 -4.10
CA GLY A 70 17.77 -9.01 -3.30
C GLY A 70 19.28 -8.83 -3.25
N ALA A 71 20.04 -9.92 -3.25
CA ALA A 71 21.50 -9.85 -3.30
C ALA A 71 22.01 -9.33 -4.67
N LEU A 72 21.32 -9.69 -5.76
CA LEU A 72 21.62 -9.20 -7.12
C LEU A 72 21.29 -7.71 -7.26
N ILE A 73 20.19 -7.25 -6.67
CA ILE A 73 19.79 -5.83 -6.68
C ILE A 73 20.77 -4.99 -5.83
N ALA A 74 21.18 -5.48 -4.66
CA ALA A 74 22.18 -4.80 -3.81
C ALA A 74 23.55 -4.65 -4.49
N ALA A 75 23.90 -5.58 -5.39
CA ALA A 75 25.16 -5.52 -6.15
C ALA A 75 25.15 -4.51 -7.31
N GLN A 76 24.00 -3.91 -7.64
CA GLN A 76 23.83 -2.99 -8.79
C GLN A 76 23.40 -1.59 -8.34
N PRO A 77 24.29 -0.79 -7.72
CA PRO A 77 23.95 0.55 -7.20
C PRO A 77 23.46 1.51 -8.30
N LEU A 78 23.95 1.36 -9.55
CA LEU A 78 23.49 2.11 -10.71
C LEU A 78 22.00 1.91 -11.00
N LEU A 79 21.46 0.70 -10.78
CA LEU A 79 20.05 0.41 -11.00
C LEU A 79 19.17 1.11 -9.95
N LEU A 80 19.59 1.11 -8.69
CA LEU A 80 18.91 1.83 -7.61
C LEU A 80 18.95 3.35 -7.84
N GLU A 81 20.07 3.87 -8.33
CA GLU A 81 20.24 5.28 -8.66
C GLU A 81 19.38 5.71 -9.86
N ALA A 82 19.27 4.85 -10.88
CA ALA A 82 18.36 5.05 -12.02
C ALA A 82 16.90 5.07 -11.57
N PHE A 83 16.47 4.14 -10.70
CA PHE A 83 15.12 4.18 -10.13
C PHE A 83 14.87 5.44 -9.29
N ARG A 84 15.85 5.88 -8.50
CA ARG A 84 15.75 7.13 -7.72
C ARG A 84 15.54 8.35 -8.62
N TYR A 85 16.37 8.54 -9.64
CA TYR A 85 16.29 9.72 -10.51
C TYR A 85 15.10 9.65 -11.48
N GLY A 86 14.77 8.47 -12.01
CA GLY A 86 13.53 8.24 -12.73
C GLY A 86 12.30 8.57 -11.87
N GLY A 87 12.40 8.32 -10.57
CA GLY A 87 11.41 8.62 -9.54
C GLY A 87 11.13 10.07 -9.36
N ALA A 88 12.19 10.80 -9.05
CA ALA A 88 12.14 12.24 -8.95
C ALA A 88 11.59 12.85 -10.24
N ALA A 89 12.07 12.43 -11.42
CA ALA A 89 11.61 12.97 -12.70
C ALA A 89 10.12 12.72 -12.94
N PHE A 90 9.64 11.49 -12.69
CA PHE A 90 8.23 11.15 -12.83
C PHE A 90 7.34 11.95 -11.87
N LEU A 91 7.72 12.04 -10.59
CA LEU A 91 6.96 12.77 -9.58
C LEU A 91 6.91 14.28 -9.87
N VAL A 92 8.01 14.86 -10.35
CA VAL A 92 8.07 16.26 -10.79
C VAL A 92 7.15 16.47 -11.99
N ALA A 93 7.22 15.61 -13.02
CA ALA A 93 6.37 15.71 -14.20
C ALA A 93 4.88 15.54 -13.85
N TYR A 94 4.55 14.60 -12.98
CA TYR A 94 3.18 14.38 -12.50
C TYR A 94 2.67 15.56 -11.66
N GLY A 95 3.46 16.02 -10.68
CA GLY A 95 3.15 17.17 -9.84
C GLY A 95 2.94 18.44 -10.66
N TRP A 96 3.79 18.67 -11.65
CA TRP A 96 3.64 19.75 -12.62
C TRP A 96 2.34 19.62 -13.41
N ARG A 97 2.03 18.43 -13.94
CA ARG A 97 0.79 18.18 -14.69
C ARG A 97 -0.46 18.37 -13.82
N ALA A 98 -0.39 18.03 -12.54
CA ALA A 98 -1.46 18.25 -11.56
C ALA A 98 -1.63 19.74 -11.21
N ALA A 99 -0.52 20.45 -10.97
CA ALA A 99 -0.52 21.90 -10.72
C ALA A 99 -1.07 22.67 -11.94
N ARG A 100 -0.65 22.29 -13.14
CA ARG A 100 -1.14 22.88 -14.39
C ARG A 100 -2.64 22.69 -14.57
N GLN A 101 -3.18 21.51 -14.21
CA GLN A 101 -4.63 21.26 -14.24
C GLN A 101 -5.39 22.10 -13.19
N ALA A 102 -4.83 22.29 -12.00
CA ALA A 102 -5.42 23.14 -10.97
C ALA A 102 -5.42 24.63 -11.38
N TRP A 103 -4.35 25.09 -12.03
CA TRP A 103 -4.23 26.47 -12.51
C TRP A 103 -5.05 26.77 -13.77
N GLN A 104 -5.28 25.76 -14.62
CA GLN A 104 -6.07 25.91 -15.85
C GLN A 104 -7.59 25.92 -15.62
N GLY A 105 -8.07 25.68 -14.40
CA GLY A 105 -9.40 26.11 -13.91
C GLY A 105 -10.61 25.80 -14.81
N SER A 106 -10.58 24.73 -15.63
CA SER A 106 -11.69 24.48 -16.55
C SER A 106 -12.89 23.88 -15.82
N ALA A 107 -14.11 24.28 -16.21
CA ALA A 107 -15.36 23.71 -15.69
C ALA A 107 -15.44 22.17 -15.87
N ALA A 108 -14.71 21.61 -16.84
CA ALA A 108 -14.53 20.17 -17.03
C ALA A 108 -13.67 19.51 -15.92
N GLY A 109 -12.69 20.25 -15.37
CA GLY A 109 -11.87 19.80 -14.23
C GLY A 109 -12.65 19.72 -12.92
N LEU A 110 -13.69 20.56 -12.75
CA LEU A 110 -14.57 20.52 -11.58
C LEU A 110 -15.50 19.28 -11.61
N GLN A 111 -15.94 18.85 -12.80
CA GLN A 111 -16.66 17.59 -13.00
C GLN A 111 -15.76 16.35 -12.80
N LEU A 112 -14.49 16.41 -13.22
CA LEU A 112 -13.50 15.36 -12.93
C LEU A 112 -13.10 15.28 -11.45
N ALA A 113 -13.08 16.42 -10.74
CA ALA A 113 -12.84 16.48 -9.30
C ALA A 113 -14.01 15.88 -8.50
N ALA A 114 -15.25 16.04 -8.99
CA ALA A 114 -16.42 15.33 -8.45
C ALA A 114 -16.38 13.81 -8.72
N GLY A 115 -15.63 13.37 -9.74
CA GLY A 115 -15.46 11.96 -10.13
C GLY A 115 -14.22 11.24 -9.57
N GLY A 116 -13.43 11.89 -8.71
CA GLY A 116 -12.31 11.23 -8.02
C GLY A 116 -11.12 10.85 -8.93
N GLY A 117 -10.69 11.75 -9.83
CA GLY A 117 -9.49 11.55 -10.66
C GLY A 117 -9.55 10.34 -11.61
N SER A 118 -8.53 10.15 -12.45
CA SER A 118 -8.48 8.97 -13.33
C SER A 118 -7.83 7.78 -12.61
N LEU A 119 -8.37 6.56 -12.84
CA LEU A 119 -7.77 5.31 -12.35
C LEU A 119 -6.29 5.21 -12.74
N GLY A 120 -5.97 5.54 -13.99
CA GLY A 120 -4.60 5.51 -14.50
C GLY A 120 -3.65 6.43 -13.73
N GLY A 121 -4.11 7.63 -13.34
CA GLY A 121 -3.31 8.56 -12.54
C GLY A 121 -3.09 8.07 -11.11
N ALA A 122 -4.10 7.45 -10.48
CA ALA A 122 -3.96 6.83 -9.17
C ALA A 122 -2.95 5.68 -9.21
N LEU A 123 -3.10 4.77 -10.16
CA LEU A 123 -2.19 3.61 -10.32
C LEU A 123 -0.76 4.04 -10.67
N SER A 124 -0.58 5.01 -11.57
CA SER A 124 0.76 5.48 -11.95
C SER A 124 1.48 6.14 -10.77
N THR A 125 0.75 6.90 -9.95
CA THR A 125 1.32 7.52 -8.76
C THR A 125 1.66 6.45 -7.71
N THR A 126 0.79 5.46 -7.51
CA THR A 126 1.09 4.32 -6.63
C THR A 126 2.34 3.57 -7.09
N LEU A 127 2.43 3.19 -8.37
CA LEU A 127 3.61 2.52 -8.93
C LEU A 127 4.89 3.35 -8.73
N ALA A 128 4.83 4.66 -8.95
CA ALA A 128 5.98 5.53 -8.74
C ALA A 128 6.37 5.64 -7.25
N LEU A 129 5.41 5.77 -6.34
CA LEU A 129 5.74 5.78 -4.91
C LEU A 129 6.31 4.45 -4.44
N THR A 130 5.89 3.33 -5.02
CA THR A 130 6.41 2.00 -4.70
C THR A 130 7.80 1.78 -5.28
N TYR A 131 7.93 1.75 -6.61
CA TYR A 131 9.15 1.29 -7.28
C TYR A 131 10.21 2.36 -7.47
N LEU A 132 9.83 3.63 -7.46
CA LEU A 132 10.76 4.74 -7.65
C LEU A 132 11.29 5.28 -6.31
N ASN A 133 10.89 4.64 -5.19
CA ASN A 133 11.44 4.88 -3.87
C ASN A 133 12.65 3.93 -3.62
N PRO A 134 13.90 4.43 -3.58
CA PRO A 134 15.07 3.57 -3.35
C PRO A 134 15.04 2.86 -2.00
N HIS A 135 14.35 3.41 -0.99
CA HIS A 135 14.23 2.78 0.31
C HIS A 135 13.45 1.47 0.28
N VAL A 136 12.50 1.29 -0.64
CA VAL A 136 11.73 0.04 -0.74
C VAL A 136 12.66 -1.15 -0.99
N TYR A 137 13.70 -0.96 -1.80
CA TYR A 137 14.63 -2.04 -2.12
C TYR A 137 15.47 -2.43 -0.92
N LEU A 138 15.92 -1.46 -0.13
CA LEU A 138 16.69 -1.72 1.08
C LEU A 138 15.82 -2.36 2.16
N ASP A 139 14.65 -1.80 2.41
CA ASP A 139 13.79 -2.18 3.52
C ASP A 139 13.10 -3.54 3.25
N THR A 140 12.58 -3.76 2.04
CA THR A 140 11.81 -4.97 1.72
C THR A 140 12.67 -6.04 1.04
N VAL A 141 13.47 -5.67 0.04
CA VAL A 141 14.17 -6.68 -0.75
C VAL A 141 15.45 -7.15 -0.05
N VAL A 142 16.21 -6.23 0.55
CA VAL A 142 17.47 -6.57 1.24
C VAL A 142 17.22 -7.01 2.67
N LEU A 143 16.53 -6.19 3.47
CA LEU A 143 16.36 -6.45 4.91
C LEU A 143 15.31 -7.53 5.19
N VAL A 144 14.07 -7.38 4.72
CA VAL A 144 13.04 -8.44 4.87
C VAL A 144 13.41 -9.69 4.09
N GLY A 145 13.92 -9.53 2.86
CA GLY A 145 14.41 -10.63 2.03
C GLY A 145 15.55 -11.42 2.67
N GLY A 146 16.55 -10.74 3.23
CA GLY A 146 17.68 -11.38 3.92
C GLY A 146 17.28 -12.13 5.19
N VAL A 147 16.26 -11.66 5.91
CA VAL A 147 15.70 -12.40 7.07
C VAL A 147 14.87 -13.61 6.60
N GLY A 148 14.05 -13.46 5.57
CA GLY A 148 13.26 -14.57 5.05
C GLY A 148 14.11 -15.66 4.38
N ALA A 149 15.22 -15.29 3.74
CA ALA A 149 16.16 -16.22 3.10
C ALA A 149 16.92 -17.12 4.10
N GLN A 150 16.90 -16.81 5.40
CA GLN A 150 17.46 -17.69 6.44
C GLN A 150 16.60 -18.93 6.71
N HIS A 151 15.35 -18.93 6.24
CA HIS A 151 14.45 -20.07 6.35
C HIS A 151 14.61 -20.99 5.15
N ALA A 152 14.44 -22.29 5.35
CA ALA A 152 14.51 -23.30 4.30
C ALA A 152 13.18 -24.03 4.12
N GLY A 153 12.92 -24.52 2.90
CA GLY A 153 11.76 -25.36 2.60
C GLY A 153 10.42 -24.66 2.87
N ALA A 154 9.51 -25.37 3.54
CA ALA A 154 8.15 -24.85 3.80
C ALA A 154 8.13 -23.59 4.68
N ALA A 155 9.11 -23.41 5.57
CA ALA A 155 9.19 -22.24 6.44
C ALA A 155 9.51 -20.95 5.67
N GLN A 156 10.30 -21.05 4.59
CA GLN A 156 10.60 -19.93 3.70
C GLN A 156 9.32 -19.42 3.00
N LEU A 157 8.48 -20.35 2.53
CA LEU A 157 7.17 -20.02 1.95
C LEU A 157 6.21 -19.47 3.02
N GLY A 158 6.26 -20.02 4.23
CA GLY A 158 5.51 -19.53 5.39
C GLY A 158 5.83 -18.06 5.69
N PHE A 159 7.11 -17.69 5.67
CA PHE A 159 7.55 -16.30 5.88
C PHE A 159 6.98 -15.34 4.83
N VAL A 160 7.11 -15.68 3.54
CA VAL A 160 6.56 -14.86 2.43
C VAL A 160 5.04 -14.73 2.55
N ALA A 161 4.35 -15.82 2.87
CA ALA A 161 2.90 -15.82 3.07
C ALA A 161 2.49 -14.95 4.26
N GLY A 162 3.20 -15.01 5.38
CA GLY A 162 2.96 -14.18 6.56
C GLY A 162 3.10 -12.69 6.26
N ALA A 163 4.19 -12.30 5.58
CA ALA A 163 4.42 -10.92 5.15
C ALA A 163 3.30 -10.41 4.23
N TRP A 164 2.89 -11.22 3.26
CA TRP A 164 1.81 -10.88 2.34
C TRP A 164 0.45 -10.75 3.04
N LEU A 165 0.11 -11.68 3.94
CA LEU A 165 -1.12 -11.64 4.71
C LEU A 165 -1.19 -10.40 5.59
N ALA A 166 -0.07 -9.99 6.21
CA ALA A 166 0.00 -8.76 6.99
C ALA A 166 -0.27 -7.52 6.11
N SER A 167 0.33 -7.44 4.92
CA SER A 167 0.06 -6.37 3.95
C SER A 167 -1.41 -6.35 3.52
N ALA A 168 -1.94 -7.51 3.11
CA ALA A 168 -3.33 -7.66 2.69
C ALA A 168 -4.31 -7.24 3.81
N ALA A 169 -4.08 -7.72 5.04
CA ALA A 169 -4.89 -7.37 6.20
C ALA A 169 -4.83 -5.86 6.50
N TRP A 170 -3.64 -5.26 6.45
CA TRP A 170 -3.47 -3.82 6.69
C TRP A 170 -4.21 -2.96 5.65
N PHE A 171 -4.01 -3.23 4.37
CA PHE A 171 -4.67 -2.47 3.31
C PHE A 171 -6.19 -2.74 3.26
N ALA A 172 -6.64 -3.95 3.61
CA ALA A 172 -8.05 -4.24 3.81
C ALA A 172 -8.64 -3.48 5.01
N LEU A 173 -7.90 -3.35 6.11
CA LEU A 173 -8.28 -2.52 7.27
C LEU A 173 -8.38 -1.05 6.90
N LEU A 174 -7.40 -0.51 6.16
CA LEU A 174 -7.45 0.87 5.67
C LEU A 174 -8.63 1.10 4.70
N GLY A 175 -8.92 0.13 3.84
CA GLY A 175 -10.08 0.16 2.95
C GLY A 175 -11.41 0.07 3.71
N SER A 176 -11.47 -0.70 4.80
CA SER A 176 -12.69 -0.97 5.58
C SER A 176 -12.96 -0.01 6.74
N ALA A 177 -11.96 0.72 7.26
CA ALA A 177 -12.11 1.80 8.26
C ALA A 177 -13.07 2.94 7.82
N ARG A 178 -13.48 2.89 6.55
CA ARG A 178 -14.52 3.67 5.90
C ARG A 178 -15.96 3.25 6.23
N SER A 179 -16.23 1.97 6.54
CA SER A 179 -17.58 1.47 6.81
C SER A 179 -18.11 1.94 8.17
N ALA A 180 -17.24 2.01 9.18
CA ALA A 180 -17.62 2.41 10.54
C ALA A 180 -18.13 3.87 10.63
N ARG A 181 -17.55 4.79 9.84
CA ARG A 181 -17.95 6.21 9.83
C ARG A 181 -19.32 6.49 9.21
N ARG A 182 -19.90 5.54 8.45
CA ARG A 182 -21.29 5.64 7.96
C ARG A 182 -22.32 5.54 9.09
N ALA A 183 -22.08 4.68 10.08
CA ALA A 183 -23.04 4.46 11.16
C ALA A 183 -23.20 5.69 12.06
N SER A 184 -22.14 6.48 12.25
CA SER A 184 -22.16 7.66 13.11
C SER A 184 -22.80 8.89 12.45
N CYS A 185 -22.67 9.05 11.13
CA CYS A 185 -23.21 10.21 10.42
C CYS A 185 -24.67 10.01 9.99
N ALA A 186 -25.07 8.78 9.66
CA ALA A 186 -26.48 8.44 9.41
C ALA A 186 -27.35 8.46 10.69
N ARG A 187 -26.75 8.54 11.88
CA ARG A 187 -27.43 8.68 13.18
C ARG A 187 -27.61 10.12 13.66
N ARG A 188 -27.32 11.14 12.83
CA ARG A 188 -27.85 12.48 13.09
C ARG A 188 -29.18 12.62 12.33
N PRO A 189 -30.34 12.32 12.95
CA PRO A 189 -31.58 12.82 12.40
C PRO A 189 -31.46 14.35 12.43
N HIS A 190 -31.62 14.96 11.26
CA HIS A 190 -31.84 16.39 11.15
C HIS A 190 -33.13 16.68 11.91
N GLY A 191 -33.00 17.06 13.18
CA GLY A 191 -34.08 17.61 13.99
C GLY A 191 -34.40 18.99 13.45
N GLY A 192 -35.13 19.03 12.34
CA GLY A 192 -35.84 20.22 11.91
C GLY A 192 -36.90 20.54 12.94
N ARG A 193 -36.68 21.60 13.72
CA ARG A 193 -37.78 22.41 14.24
C ARG A 193 -37.42 23.87 14.00
N SER A 194 -38.02 24.39 12.94
CA SER A 194 -38.38 25.78 12.80
C SER A 194 -39.19 26.22 14.02
N THR A 195 -38.65 27.11 14.84
CA THR A 195 -39.46 27.96 15.71
C THR A 195 -39.33 29.39 15.22
N HIS A 196 -40.39 29.78 14.52
CA HIS A 196 -40.76 31.11 14.09
C HIS A 196 -40.44 32.15 15.17
N TRP A 197 -39.51 33.07 14.89
CA TRP A 197 -39.37 34.32 15.64
C TRP A 197 -39.96 35.43 14.79
N SER A 198 -41.09 35.99 15.24
CA SER A 198 -41.57 37.29 14.77
C SER A 198 -42.07 38.07 15.99
N PRO A 199 -41.40 39.17 16.37
CA PRO A 199 -41.87 40.05 17.44
C PRO A 199 -42.64 41.21 16.82
N TRP A 200 -43.97 41.19 16.92
CA TRP A 200 -44.85 42.37 16.94
C TRP A 200 -46.14 41.99 17.67
#